data_AF-A0A846BMX3-F1
#
_entry.id   AF-A0A846BMX3-F1
#
_cell.length_a   1.000
_cell.length_b   1.000
_cell.length_c   1.000
_cell.angle_alpha   90.00
_cell.angle_beta   90.00
_cell.angle_gamma   90.00
#
_symmetry.space_group_name_H-M   'P 1'
#
loop_
_entity.id
_entity.type
_entity.pdbx_description
1 polymer ?
#
loop_
_entity_poly.entity_id
_entity_poly.type
_entity_poly.pdbx_seq_one_letter_code
_entity_poly.pdbx_strand_id
1 'polypeptide(L)'
;MSRSSRSLKVDQNYIPQVKSAVKEKGYARQQDLAEALGICLSTLSNYLNGKPVDYQIFVEISEHLELDWKEISGCGFSVYVERSDIESSCYQEILKPGSLIRIKAPNFMGKTSLMAWIRDRAQEHNYRTAYLNLNSAGKTDFTNPDYFLRWFCLKVSQSMELPNRIADYW
;
A
#
# COMPACT_ATOMS: atom_id res chain seq x y z
N MET A 1 18.48 -1.50 -2.98
CA MET A 1 17.52 -2.53 -2.54
C MET A 1 17.03 -2.18 -1.14
N SER A 2 15.93 -1.45 -1.01
CA SER A 2 15.30 -1.14 0.29
C SER A 2 14.11 -2.07 0.46
N ARG A 3 14.28 -3.09 1.31
CA ARG A 3 13.21 -4.02 1.71
C ARG A 3 12.29 -3.30 2.67
N SER A 4 11.17 -2.79 2.18
CA SER A 4 10.09 -2.34 3.05
C SER A 4 9.38 -3.56 3.64
N SER A 5 9.85 -4.05 4.79
CA SER A 5 9.23 -5.11 5.59
C SER A 5 7.92 -4.65 6.22
N ARG A 6 6.90 -4.39 5.41
CA ARG A 6 5.54 -4.20 5.93
C ARG A 6 4.86 -5.56 5.95
N SER A 7 4.49 -6.02 7.14
CA SER A 7 3.73 -7.24 7.29
C SER A 7 2.27 -7.03 6.86
N LEU A 8 1.74 -7.98 6.11
CA LEU A 8 0.33 -8.06 5.70
C LEU A 8 -0.37 -9.19 6.45
N LYS A 9 -1.69 -9.08 6.60
CA LYS A 9 -2.51 -10.13 7.19
C LYS A 9 -3.77 -10.29 6.35
N VAL A 10 -4.35 -11.49 6.32
CA VAL A 10 -5.64 -11.73 5.68
C VAL A 10 -6.74 -11.04 6.49
N ASP A 11 -7.70 -10.42 5.82
CA ASP A 11 -8.90 -9.85 6.44
C ASP A 11 -9.73 -10.94 7.12
N GLN A 12 -10.32 -10.65 8.28
CA GLN A 12 -11.09 -11.66 9.00
C GLN A 12 -12.27 -12.21 8.19
N ASN A 13 -12.85 -11.40 7.30
CA ASN A 13 -13.98 -11.80 6.46
C ASN A 13 -13.55 -12.80 5.36
N TYR A 14 -12.27 -12.81 4.98
CA TYR A 14 -11.73 -13.62 3.88
C TYR A 14 -11.06 -14.90 4.36
N ILE A 15 -10.85 -15.07 5.67
CA ILE A 15 -10.29 -16.31 6.24
C ILE A 15 -11.04 -17.57 5.77
N PRO A 16 -12.39 -17.62 5.72
CA PRO A 16 -13.10 -18.78 5.22
C PRO A 16 -12.81 -19.06 3.74
N GLN A 17 -12.78 -18.02 2.90
CA GLN A 17 -12.50 -18.12 1.46
C GLN A 17 -11.08 -18.63 1.21
N VAL A 18 -10.08 -18.05 1.89
CA VAL A 18 -8.68 -18.48 1.77
C VAL A 18 -8.54 -19.96 2.17
N LYS A 19 -9.20 -20.40 3.24
CA LYS A 19 -9.18 -21.81 3.66
C LYS A 19 -9.89 -22.74 2.66
N SER A 20 -10.93 -22.25 1.96
CA SER A 20 -11.58 -23.00 0.87
C SER A 20 -10.64 -23.16 -0.33
N ALA A 21 -9.99 -22.08 -0.75
CA ALA A 21 -9.07 -22.07 -1.89
C ALA A 21 -7.93 -23.09 -1.75
N VAL A 22 -7.40 -23.29 -0.54
CA VAL A 22 -6.39 -24.35 -0.27
C VAL A 22 -6.92 -25.73 -0.63
N LYS A 23 -8.18 -26.02 -0.28
CA LYS A 23 -8.81 -27.31 -0.58
C LYS A 23 -9.16 -27.44 -2.06
N GLU A 24 -9.63 -26.36 -2.68
CA GLU A 24 -9.97 -26.30 -4.11
C GLU A 24 -8.74 -26.55 -5.00
N LYS A 25 -7.57 -26.08 -4.56
CA LYS A 25 -6.27 -26.39 -5.19
C LYS A 25 -5.77 -27.82 -4.94
N GLY A 26 -6.53 -28.65 -4.21
CA GLY A 26 -6.23 -30.07 -3.99
C GLY A 26 -5.27 -30.35 -2.84
N TYR A 27 -4.96 -29.37 -2.00
CA TYR A 27 -4.09 -29.59 -0.83
C TYR A 27 -4.90 -30.16 0.34
N ALA A 28 -4.62 -31.41 0.70
CA ALA A 28 -5.29 -32.10 1.80
C ALA A 28 -4.85 -31.56 3.17
N ARG A 29 -3.58 -31.14 3.31
CA ARG A 29 -3.00 -30.59 4.54
C ARG A 29 -2.28 -29.28 4.25
N GLN A 30 -2.23 -28.40 5.26
CA GLN A 30 -1.45 -27.16 5.18
C GLN A 30 0.03 -27.44 4.90
N GLN A 31 0.57 -28.56 5.40
CA GLN A 31 1.96 -28.94 5.17
C GLN A 31 2.27 -29.15 3.68
N ASP A 32 1.33 -29.71 2.91
CA ASP A 32 1.55 -30.00 1.48
C ASP A 32 1.70 -28.69 0.68
N LEU A 33 0.93 -27.65 1.03
CA LEU A 33 1.06 -26.31 0.47
C LEU A 33 2.34 -25.59 0.93
N ALA A 34 2.72 -25.76 2.20
CA ALA A 34 3.95 -25.17 2.73
C ALA A 34 5.19 -25.73 2.02
N GLU A 35 5.22 -27.03 1.77
CA GLU A 35 6.28 -27.71 1.02
C GLU A 35 6.31 -27.26 -0.45
N ALA A 36 5.14 -27.14 -1.10
CA ALA A 36 5.05 -26.67 -2.48
C ALA A 36 5.60 -25.25 -2.69
N LEU A 37 5.43 -24.37 -1.69
CA LEU A 37 5.90 -23.00 -1.70
C LEU A 37 7.30 -22.81 -1.11
N GLY A 38 7.89 -23.87 -0.53
CA GLY A 38 9.19 -23.78 0.14
C GLY A 38 9.19 -22.89 1.39
N ILE A 39 8.05 -22.75 2.07
CA ILE A 39 7.88 -21.90 3.26
C ILE A 39 7.65 -22.73 4.53
N CYS A 40 7.89 -22.11 5.69
CA CYS A 40 7.59 -22.75 6.97
C CYS A 40 6.07 -22.91 7.17
N LEU A 41 5.65 -24.08 7.69
CA LEU A 41 4.25 -24.37 8.05
C LEU A 41 3.67 -23.32 9.01
N SER A 42 4.47 -22.81 9.96
CA SER A 42 4.05 -21.76 10.89
C SER A 42 3.71 -20.45 10.17
N THR A 43 4.46 -20.10 9.12
CA THR A 43 4.22 -18.92 8.29
C THR A 43 2.92 -19.06 7.51
N LEU A 44 2.69 -20.24 6.91
CA LEU A 44 1.44 -20.53 6.23
C LEU A 44 0.25 -20.54 7.21
N SER A 45 0.42 -21.13 8.39
CA SER A 45 -0.60 -21.11 9.44
C SER A 45 -0.92 -19.68 9.90
N ASN A 46 0.08 -18.79 9.97
CA ASN A 46 -0.16 -17.38 10.25
C ASN A 46 -1.01 -16.73 9.16
N TYR A 47 -0.69 -16.95 7.88
CA TYR A 47 -1.46 -16.44 6.75
C TYR A 47 -2.93 -16.92 6.81
N LEU A 48 -3.14 -18.24 6.94
CA LEU A 48 -4.48 -18.85 6.96
C LEU A 48 -5.34 -18.45 8.16
N ASN A 49 -4.74 -17.90 9.22
CA ASN A 49 -5.46 -17.47 10.42
C ASN A 49 -5.46 -15.94 10.59
N GLY A 50 -5.09 -15.17 9.55
CA GLY A 50 -5.14 -13.71 9.58
C GLY A 50 -4.12 -13.07 10.52
N LYS A 51 -3.02 -13.76 10.82
CA LYS A 51 -1.87 -13.19 11.52
C LYS A 51 -0.93 -12.51 10.53
N PRO A 52 -0.14 -11.50 10.97
CA PRO A 52 0.79 -10.81 10.09
C PRO A 52 1.88 -11.75 9.54
N VAL A 53 2.14 -11.65 8.25
CA VAL A 53 3.17 -12.36 7.48
C VAL A 53 3.93 -11.34 6.63
N ASP A 54 5.17 -11.64 6.26
CA ASP A 54 5.95 -10.78 5.35
C ASP A 54 5.22 -10.55 4.02
N TYR A 55 5.35 -9.35 3.45
CA TYR A 55 4.70 -8.96 2.20
C TYR A 55 4.95 -9.94 1.05
N GLN A 56 6.21 -10.35 0.86
CA GLN A 56 6.60 -11.20 -0.26
C GLN A 56 5.93 -12.57 -0.14
N ILE A 57 5.99 -13.14 1.05
CA ILE A 57 5.36 -14.43 1.36
C ILE A 57 3.83 -14.33 1.24
N PHE A 58 3.24 -13.21 1.65
CA PHE A 58 1.81 -12.99 1.51
C PHE A 58 1.36 -13.03 0.05
N VAL A 59 2.05 -12.27 -0.82
CA VAL A 59 1.76 -12.22 -2.26
C VAL A 59 1.95 -13.59 -2.90
N GLU A 60 3.06 -14.27 -2.62
CA GLU A 60 3.36 -15.60 -3.18
C GLU A 60 2.29 -16.63 -2.81
N ILE A 61 1.85 -16.67 -1.55
CA ILE A 61 0.77 -17.59 -1.15
C ILE A 61 -0.55 -17.23 -1.85
N SER A 62 -0.88 -15.94 -1.95
CA SER A 62 -2.12 -15.49 -2.59
C SER A 62 -2.14 -15.81 -4.09
N GLU A 63 -1.05 -15.54 -4.81
CA GLU A 63 -0.91 -15.84 -6.23
C GLU A 63 -1.03 -17.33 -6.52
N HIS A 64 -0.38 -18.17 -5.69
CA HIS A 64 -0.46 -19.62 -5.83
C HIS A 64 -1.87 -20.17 -5.59
N LEU A 65 -2.62 -19.52 -4.69
CA LEU A 65 -4.03 -19.83 -4.43
C LEU A 65 -5.00 -19.15 -5.42
N GLU A 66 -4.50 -18.41 -6.42
CA GLU A 66 -5.28 -17.62 -7.38
C GLU A 66 -6.23 -16.61 -6.72
N LEU A 67 -5.79 -16.03 -5.60
CA LEU A 67 -6.53 -15.00 -4.89
C LEU A 67 -5.91 -13.63 -5.14
N ASP A 68 -6.74 -12.60 -5.31
CA ASP A 68 -6.25 -11.24 -5.33
C ASP A 68 -5.78 -10.84 -3.92
N TRP A 69 -4.47 -10.77 -3.74
CA TRP A 69 -3.85 -10.43 -2.47
C TRP A 69 -4.29 -9.05 -1.96
N LYS A 70 -4.64 -8.11 -2.86
CA LYS A 70 -5.14 -6.79 -2.47
C LYS A 70 -6.50 -6.94 -1.83
N GLU A 71 -7.40 -7.68 -2.48
CA GLU A 71 -8.75 -7.94 -1.98
C GLU A 71 -8.70 -8.62 -0.61
N ILE A 72 -7.97 -9.72 -0.47
CA ILE A 72 -8.01 -10.50 0.78
C ILE A 72 -7.19 -9.88 1.93
N SER A 73 -6.39 -8.84 1.67
CA SER A 73 -5.59 -8.21 2.71
C SER A 73 -6.48 -7.43 3.68
N GLY A 74 -6.25 -7.62 4.99
CA GLY A 74 -6.86 -6.87 6.08
C GLY A 74 -6.46 -5.39 6.12
N CYS A 75 -5.84 -4.90 5.05
CA CYS A 75 -5.80 -3.49 4.66
C CYS A 75 -7.08 -3.10 3.89
N GLY A 76 -8.25 -3.63 4.29
CA GLY A 76 -9.56 -3.05 3.97
C GLY A 76 -9.86 -2.86 2.47
N PHE A 77 -9.62 -3.87 1.64
CA PHE A 77 -9.95 -3.82 0.20
C PHE A 77 -11.07 -4.77 -0.21
N SER A 78 -11.83 -5.26 0.75
CA SER A 78 -12.57 -6.50 0.59
C SER A 78 -14.05 -6.35 0.96
N VAL A 79 -14.58 -5.16 0.77
CA VAL A 79 -15.92 -4.81 0.29
C VAL A 79 -15.80 -3.29 0.19
N TYR A 80 -15.18 -2.78 -0.88
CA TYR A 80 -15.31 -1.35 -1.16
C TYR A 80 -16.76 -1.10 -1.58
N VAL A 81 -17.64 -0.96 -0.60
CA VAL A 81 -18.86 -0.19 -0.82
C VAL A 81 -18.37 1.25 -0.79
N GLU A 82 -18.42 1.94 -1.92
CA GLU A 82 -18.26 3.39 -1.98
C GLU A 82 -19.21 4.00 -0.94
N ARG A 83 -18.68 4.43 0.23
CA ARG A 83 -19.50 4.66 1.44
C ARG A 83 -19.39 6.06 2.02
N SER A 84 -18.85 7.01 1.27
CA SER A 84 -18.81 8.40 1.72
C SER A 84 -18.73 9.34 0.52
N ASP A 85 -19.58 10.37 0.51
CA ASP A 85 -19.48 11.50 -0.42
C ASP A 85 -18.04 12.05 -0.51
N ILE A 86 -17.26 11.89 0.56
CA ILE A 86 -15.87 12.34 0.64
C ILE A 86 -14.94 11.54 -0.27
N GLU A 87 -15.10 10.21 -0.35
CA GLU A 87 -14.24 9.36 -1.18
C GLU A 87 -14.48 9.62 -2.67
N SER A 88 -15.74 9.60 -3.09
CA SER A 88 -16.15 9.93 -4.45
C SER A 88 -15.70 11.34 -4.84
N SER A 89 -15.86 12.32 -3.94
CA SER A 89 -15.36 13.69 -4.16
C SER A 89 -13.84 13.70 -4.34
N CYS A 90 -13.09 12.95 -3.54
CA CYS A 90 -11.63 12.88 -3.66
C CYS A 90 -11.20 12.22 -4.97
N TYR A 91 -11.86 11.15 -5.41
CA TYR A 91 -11.55 10.48 -6.66
C TYR A 91 -11.88 11.33 -7.89
N GLN A 92 -12.94 12.12 -7.85
CA GLN A 92 -13.23 13.07 -8.92
C GLN A 92 -12.25 14.25 -8.92
N GLU A 93 -11.88 14.74 -7.73
CA GLU A 93 -11.01 15.90 -7.59
C GLU A 93 -9.57 15.59 -8.01
N ILE A 94 -9.04 14.39 -7.74
CA ILE A 94 -7.67 14.02 -8.12
C ILE A 94 -7.44 13.96 -9.63
N LEU A 95 -8.51 13.75 -10.42
CA LEU A 95 -8.44 13.75 -11.89
C LEU A 95 -8.38 15.17 -12.47
N LYS A 96 -8.68 16.19 -11.67
CA LYS A 96 -8.60 17.59 -12.10
C LYS A 96 -7.16 18.10 -11.98
N PRO A 97 -6.57 18.65 -13.06
CA PRO A 97 -5.22 19.20 -12.99
C PRO A 97 -5.16 20.40 -12.03
N GLY A 98 -4.11 20.43 -11.20
CA GLY A 98 -3.89 21.52 -10.24
C GLY A 98 -4.80 21.51 -9.01
N SER A 99 -5.58 20.44 -8.80
CA SER A 99 -6.42 20.31 -7.62
C SER A 99 -5.62 20.09 -6.33
N LEU A 100 -6.22 20.46 -5.19
CA LEU A 100 -5.65 20.25 -3.87
C LEU A 100 -6.68 19.61 -2.94
N ILE A 101 -6.38 18.39 -2.49
CA ILE A 101 -7.20 17.67 -1.50
C ILE A 101 -6.54 17.79 -0.13
N ARG A 102 -7.24 18.40 0.84
CA ARG A 102 -6.76 18.53 2.22
C ARG A 102 -7.52 17.59 3.16
N ILE A 103 -6.83 16.55 3.65
CA ILE A 103 -7.40 15.60 4.61
C ILE A 103 -7.02 16.00 6.04
N LYS A 104 -8.01 16.33 6.88
CA LYS A 104 -7.81 16.69 8.30
C LYS A 104 -8.73 15.89 9.20
N ALA A 105 -8.18 15.20 10.19
CA ALA A 105 -8.94 14.58 11.28
C ALA A 105 -7.98 14.20 12.46
N PRO A 106 -8.47 13.66 13.59
CA PRO A 106 -7.65 13.13 14.70
C PRO A 106 -6.95 11.78 14.40
N ASN A 107 -5.85 11.44 15.08
CA ASN A 107 -5.14 10.17 14.84
C ASN A 107 -6.07 8.94 14.89
N PHE A 108 -5.73 7.90 14.11
CA PHE A 108 -6.48 6.64 13.99
C PHE A 108 -7.84 6.69 13.28
N MET A 109 -8.23 7.83 12.69
CA MET A 109 -9.49 7.99 11.93
C MET A 109 -9.34 7.74 10.41
N GLY A 110 -8.54 6.77 9.98
CA GLY A 110 -8.53 6.33 8.56
C GLY A 110 -7.93 7.26 7.49
N LYS A 111 -7.27 8.38 7.84
CA LYS A 111 -6.66 9.32 6.86
C LYS A 111 -5.62 8.65 5.97
N THR A 112 -4.77 7.83 6.60
CA THR A 112 -3.69 7.14 5.89
C THR A 112 -4.27 6.12 4.92
N SER A 113 -5.37 5.47 5.28
CA SER A 113 -6.14 4.59 4.40
C SER A 113 -6.74 5.38 3.24
N LEU A 114 -7.43 6.50 3.52
CA LEU A 114 -7.99 7.37 2.48
C LEU A 114 -6.92 7.89 1.51
N MET A 115 -5.76 8.32 2.02
CA MET A 115 -4.64 8.74 1.19
C MET A 115 -4.09 7.60 0.32
N ALA A 116 -4.02 6.37 0.86
CA ALA A 116 -3.60 5.20 0.09
C ALA A 116 -4.60 4.90 -1.03
N TRP A 117 -5.90 4.92 -0.75
CA TRP A 117 -6.94 4.71 -1.77
C TRP A 117 -6.94 5.77 -2.87
N ILE A 118 -6.81 7.04 -2.50
CA ILE A 118 -6.69 8.14 -3.47
C ILE A 118 -5.47 7.94 -4.38
N ARG A 119 -4.33 7.53 -3.82
CA ARG A 119 -3.12 7.25 -4.58
C ARG A 119 -3.31 6.06 -5.52
N ASP A 120 -3.90 4.98 -5.04
CA ASP A 120 -4.12 3.77 -5.84
C ASP A 120 -5.07 4.08 -7.03
N ARG A 121 -6.12 4.87 -6.78
CA ARG A 121 -7.00 5.40 -7.85
C ARG A 121 -6.24 6.26 -8.87
N ALA A 122 -5.32 7.10 -8.43
CA ALA A 122 -4.50 7.88 -9.36
C ALA A 122 -3.61 6.98 -10.24
N GLN A 123 -3.06 5.90 -9.67
CA GLN A 123 -2.24 4.93 -10.40
C GLN A 123 -3.06 4.14 -11.44
N GLU A 124 -4.31 3.78 -11.14
CA GLU A 124 -5.24 3.17 -12.12
C GLU A 124 -5.45 4.06 -13.35
N HIS A 125 -5.42 5.39 -13.16
CA HIS A 125 -5.51 6.37 -14.23
C HIS A 125 -4.12 6.73 -14.84
N ASN A 126 -3.09 5.92 -14.61
CA ASN A 126 -1.72 6.07 -15.09
C ASN A 126 -1.00 7.35 -14.61
N TYR A 127 -1.45 7.97 -13.51
CA TYR A 127 -0.70 9.08 -12.91
C TYR A 127 0.52 8.57 -12.17
N ARG A 128 1.65 9.26 -12.36
CA ARG A 128 2.84 9.07 -11.53
C ARG A 128 2.64 9.76 -10.19
N THR A 129 2.86 9.04 -9.11
CA THR A 129 2.66 9.54 -7.74
C THR A 129 3.98 9.69 -7.02
N ALA A 130 4.22 10.84 -6.39
CA ALA A 130 5.33 11.04 -5.47
C ALA A 130 4.82 11.09 -4.02
N TYR A 131 5.45 10.35 -3.11
CA TYR A 131 5.12 10.40 -1.68
C TYR A 131 6.14 11.25 -0.92
N LEU A 132 5.66 12.25 -0.19
CA LEU A 132 6.49 13.16 0.59
C LEU A 132 6.11 13.12 2.06
N ASN A 133 7.09 12.90 2.93
CA ASN A 133 6.91 12.99 4.38
C ASN A 133 7.71 14.18 4.92
N LEU A 134 7.00 15.24 5.33
CA LEU A 134 7.61 16.46 5.89
C LEU A 134 8.41 16.21 7.17
N ASN A 135 8.13 15.14 7.92
CA ASN A 135 8.91 14.78 9.10
C ASN A 135 10.34 14.28 8.76
N SER A 136 10.62 14.01 7.47
CA SER A 136 11.97 13.62 7.01
C SER A 136 12.84 14.81 6.60
N ALA A 137 12.29 16.03 6.62
CA ALA A 137 13.05 17.26 6.41
C ALA A 137 13.80 17.66 7.69
N GLY A 138 15.00 18.20 7.52
CA GLY A 138 15.76 18.83 8.59
C GLY A 138 15.11 20.15 9.02
N LYS A 139 15.42 20.61 10.24
CA LYS A 139 14.93 21.92 10.72
C LYS A 139 15.34 23.07 9.80
N THR A 140 16.53 22.98 9.20
CA THR A 140 17.08 23.96 8.25
C THR A 140 16.27 24.05 6.97
N ASP A 141 15.66 22.95 6.53
CA ASP A 141 14.87 22.92 5.29
C ASP A 141 13.61 23.79 5.39
N PHE A 142 13.12 24.06 6.60
CA PHE A 142 11.95 24.93 6.84
C PHE A 142 12.31 26.38 7.18
N THR A 143 13.59 26.75 7.17
CA THR A 143 14.03 28.11 7.57
C THR A 143 13.81 29.17 6.49
N ASN A 144 13.87 28.78 5.22
CA ASN A 144 13.64 29.65 4.07
C ASN A 144 12.96 28.82 2.96
N PRO A 145 11.96 29.40 2.25
CA PRO A 145 11.43 28.86 1.00
C PRO A 145 12.46 28.20 0.06
N ASP A 146 13.65 28.79 -0.15
CA ASP A 146 14.66 28.23 -1.06
C ASP A 146 15.17 26.86 -0.60
N TYR A 147 15.45 26.70 0.69
CA TYR A 147 15.89 25.41 1.24
C TYR A 147 14.76 24.38 1.19
N PHE A 148 13.53 24.80 1.45
CA PHE A 148 12.36 23.94 1.34
C PHE A 148 12.18 23.45 -0.10
N LEU A 149 12.26 24.35 -1.08
CA LEU A 149 12.09 24.01 -2.50
C LEU A 149 13.21 23.09 -3.00
N ARG A 150 14.46 23.33 -2.61
CA ARG A 150 15.58 22.41 -2.92
C ARG A 150 15.34 21.02 -2.34
N TRP A 151 14.97 20.93 -1.06
CA TRP A 151 14.64 19.65 -0.43
C TRP A 151 13.43 18.96 -1.09
N PHE A 152 12.38 19.72 -1.38
CA PHE A 152 11.16 19.24 -2.03
C PHE A 152 11.48 18.66 -3.42
N CYS A 153 12.16 19.43 -4.26
CA CYS A 153 12.57 18.99 -5.60
C CYS A 153 13.45 17.73 -5.53
N LEU A 154 14.36 17.65 -4.56
CA LEU A 154 15.19 16.46 -4.36
C LEU A 154 14.34 15.22 -4.04
N LYS A 155 13.41 15.34 -3.09
CA LYS A 155 12.57 14.23 -2.64
C LYS A 155 11.59 13.79 -3.72
N VAL A 156 10.97 14.73 -4.43
CA VAL A 156 10.07 14.40 -5.54
C VAL A 156 10.84 13.72 -6.67
N SER A 157 12.00 14.26 -7.06
CA SER A 157 12.83 13.66 -8.11
C SER A 157 13.27 12.23 -7.75
N GLN A 158 13.70 12.02 -6.49
CA GLN A 158 14.03 10.68 -5.99
C GLN A 158 12.84 9.72 -6.03
N SER A 159 11.65 10.17 -5.61
CA SER A 159 10.44 9.35 -5.62
C SER A 159 9.97 9.00 -7.04
N MET A 160 10.36 9.77 -8.04
CA MET A 160 9.98 9.60 -9.44
C MET A 160 11.10 9.04 -10.32
N GLU A 161 12.22 8.64 -9.72
CA GLU A 161 13.42 8.15 -10.43
C GLU A 161 13.95 9.14 -11.48
N LEU A 162 13.77 10.43 -11.22
CA LEU A 162 14.27 11.50 -12.08
C LEU A 162 15.71 11.87 -11.70
N PRO A 163 16.54 12.27 -12.67
CA PRO A 163 17.90 12.70 -12.40
C PRO A 163 17.89 13.94 -11.49
N ASN A 164 18.78 13.94 -10.50
CA ASN A 164 18.97 15.10 -9.65
C ASN A 164 19.65 16.23 -10.45
N ARG A 165 18.88 17.27 -10.78
CA ARG A 165 19.34 18.46 -11.50
C ARG A 165 19.30 19.73 -10.65
N ILE A 166 19.25 19.61 -9.32
CA ILE A 166 19.09 20.79 -8.45
C ILE A 166 20.20 21.82 -8.67
N ALA A 167 21.43 21.37 -8.93
CA ALA A 167 22.57 22.25 -9.20
C ALA A 167 22.41 23.06 -10.51
N ASP A 168 21.53 22.66 -11.41
CA ASP A 168 21.30 23.36 -12.68
C ASP A 168 20.31 24.54 -12.54
N TYR A 169 19.54 24.58 -11.44
CA TYR A 169 18.44 25.54 -11.23
C TYR A 169 18.66 26.47 -10.02
N TRP A 170 19.74 26.31 -9.25
CA TRP A 170 20.03 27.02 -8.01
C TRP A 170 21.52 27.26 -7.79
#